data_AF-A0A424SUW7-F1
#
_entry.id   AF-A0A424SUW7-F1
#
_cell.length_a   1.000
_cell.length_b   1.000
_cell.length_c   1.000
_cell.angle_alpha   90.00
_cell.angle_beta   90.00
_cell.angle_gamma   90.00
#
_symmetry.space_group_name_H-M   'P 1'
#
loop_
_entity.id
_entity.type
_entity.pdbx_description
1 polymer ?
#
loop_
_entity_poly.entity_id
_entity_poly.type
_entity_poly.pdbx_seq_one_letter_code
_entity_poly.pdbx_strand_id
1 'polypeptide(L)' 'MSHERKLILDTETTGLNYNEDKIIEIGIVELIDNVLTSNFFHVYINPQRTISSSAQKVHGLTNQFLENKPIF' A
#
# COMPACT_ATOMS: atom_id res chain seq x y z
N MET A 1 18.44 -12.95 24.06
CA MET A 1 18.54 -11.60 23.46
C MET A 1 17.30 -11.40 22.61
N SER A 2 16.69 -10.22 22.61
CA SER A 2 15.59 -9.93 21.69
C SER A 2 16.16 -9.67 20.31
N HIS A 3 15.67 -10.36 19.29
CA HIS A 3 16.00 -10.07 17.90
C HIS A 3 15.33 -8.77 17.46
N GLU A 4 16.02 -7.95 16.68
CA GLU A 4 15.46 -6.69 16.17
C GLU A 4 14.52 -7.00 14.99
N ARG A 5 13.23 -6.67 15.14
CA ARG A 5 12.24 -6.80 14.06
C ARG A 5 12.01 -5.45 13.40
N LYS A 6 12.11 -5.41 12.07
CA LYS A 6 11.76 -4.25 11.24
C LYS A 6 10.66 -4.62 10.25
N LEU A 7 9.71 -3.71 10.07
CA LEU A 7 8.70 -3.81 9.03
C LEU A 7 8.99 -2.72 8.02
N ILE A 8 9.31 -3.12 6.79
CA ILE A 8 9.54 -2.19 5.69
C ILE A 8 8.21 -2.04 4.96
N LEU A 9 7.75 -0.81 4.82
CA LEU A 9 6.43 -0.47 4.30
C LEU A 9 6.55 0.45 3.10
N ASP A 10 5.72 0.17 2.11
CA ASP A 10 5.47 1.04 0.96
C ASP A 10 3.96 1.14 0.73
N THR A 11 3.51 2.27 0.16
CA THR A 11 2.08 2.52 -0.09
C THR A 11 1.87 3.27 -1.38
N GLU A 12 0.82 2.89 -2.10
CA GLU A 12 0.26 3.68 -3.20
C GLU A 12 -1.00 4.41 -2.74
N THR A 13 -1.26 5.57 -3.34
CA THR A 13 -2.35 6.47 -2.93
C THR A 13 -3.15 6.96 -4.13
N THR A 14 -4.34 7.51 -3.89
CA THR A 14 -5.13 8.17 -4.95
C THR A 14 -4.46 9.45 -5.49
N GLY A 15 -3.46 9.98 -4.79
CA GLY A 15 -2.74 11.24 -5.07
C GLY A 15 -1.81 11.61 -3.90
N LEU A 16 -1.24 12.83 -3.93
CA LEU A 16 -0.20 13.25 -2.97
C LEU A 16 -0.72 14.20 -1.86
N ASN A 17 -2.02 14.49 -1.80
CA ASN A 17 -2.58 15.35 -0.78
C ASN A 17 -2.93 14.55 0.48
N TYR A 18 -2.15 14.67 1.55
CA TYR A 18 -2.34 13.92 2.79
C TYR A 18 -3.69 14.16 3.50
N ASN A 19 -4.39 15.26 3.22
CA ASN A 19 -5.71 15.55 3.81
C ASN A 19 -6.88 14.96 3.00
N GLU A 20 -6.65 14.62 1.74
CA GLU A 20 -7.71 14.25 0.80
C GLU A 20 -7.49 12.86 0.22
N ASP A 21 -6.28 12.52 -0.17
CA ASP A 21 -5.98 11.27 -0.82
C ASP A 21 -5.98 10.09 0.15
N LYS A 22 -6.34 8.92 -0.39
CA LYS A 22 -6.46 7.67 0.37
C LYS A 22 -5.42 6.67 -0.10
N ILE A 23 -4.98 5.82 0.81
CA ILE A 23 -4.15 4.65 0.52
C ILE A 23 -4.99 3.64 -0.29
N ILE A 24 -4.39 3.09 -1.34
CA ILE A 24 -5.00 2.10 -2.24
C ILE A 24 -4.22 0.78 -2.30
N GLU A 25 -2.98 0.78 -1.85
CA GLU A 25 -2.12 -0.40 -1.72
C GLU A 25 -1.25 -0.25 -0.48
N ILE A 26 -1.07 -1.34 0.26
CA ILE A 26 -0.10 -1.44 1.35
C ILE A 26 0.74 -2.68 1.09
N GLY A 27 2.05 -2.50 0.97
CA GLY A 27 3.03 -3.59 0.91
C GLY A 27 3.95 -3.54 2.13
N ILE A 28 4.07 -4.65 2.86
CA ILE A 28 4.94 -4.77 4.03
C ILE A 28 5.75 -6.06 3.94
N VAL A 29 7.05 -5.95 4.20
CA VAL A 29 7.93 -7.11 4.40
C VAL A 29 8.57 -7.07 5.78
N GLU A 30 8.70 -8.22 6.42
CA GLU A 30 9.35 -8.35 7.73
C GLU A 30 10.83 -8.73 7.59
N LEU A 31 11.67 -8.01 8.32
CA LEU A 31 13.07 -8.32 8.56
C LEU A 31 13.28 -8.68 10.04
N ILE A 32 14.05 -9.74 10.30
CA ILE A 32 14.59 -10.04 11.63
C ILE A 32 16.10 -9.97 11.52
N ASP A 33 16.73 -9.11 12.33
CA ASP A 33 18.17 -8.82 12.29
C ASP A 33 18.69 -8.50 10.86
N ASN A 34 17.90 -7.71 10.12
CA ASN A 34 18.13 -7.32 8.72
C ASN A 34 18.10 -8.47 7.69
N VAL A 35 17.62 -9.66 8.06
CA VAL A 35 17.38 -10.77 7.14
C VAL A 35 15.89 -10.83 6.78
N LEU A 36 15.58 -10.90 5.48
CA LEU A 36 14.21 -11.00 4.97
C LEU A 36 13.57 -12.31 5.44
N THR A 37 12.37 -12.21 5.98
CA THR A 37 11.55 -13.37 6.37
C THR A 37 10.54 -13.73 5.27
N SER A 38 9.80 -14.82 5.46
CA SER A 38 8.65 -15.16 4.61
C SER A 38 7.36 -14.45 5.02
N ASN A 39 7.37 -13.65 6.09
CA ASN A 39 6.20 -12.91 6.52
C ASN A 39 6.11 -11.61 5.75
N PHE A 40 5.02 -11.45 5.02
CA PHE A 40 4.67 -10.24 4.31
C PHE A 40 3.17 -9.98 4.45
N PHE A 41 2.79 -8.72 4.27
CA PHE A 41 1.42 -8.29 4.18
C PHE A 41 1.26 -7.47 2.92
N HIS A 42 0.27 -7.82 2.10
CA HIS A 42 -0.02 -7.10 0.87
C HIS A 42 -1.53 -7.01 0.69
N VAL A 43 -2.04 -5.80 0.48
CA VAL A 43 -3.47 -5.57 0.29
C VAL A 43 -3.70 -4.43 -0.67
N TYR A 44 -4.72 -4.60 -1.51
CA TYR A 44 -5.33 -3.52 -2.28
C TYR A 44 -6.62 -3.11 -1.62
N ILE A 45 -6.94 -1.81 -1.67
CA ILE A 45 -8.04 -1.21 -0.93
C ILE A 45 -8.93 -0.43 -1.90
N ASN A 46 -10.25 -0.56 -1.76
CA ASN A 46 -11.18 0.32 -2.45
C ASN A 46 -11.20 1.69 -1.75
N PRO A 47 -10.74 2.78 -2.38
CA PRO A 47 -10.66 4.07 -1.72
C PRO A 47 -12.02 4.78 -1.62
N GLN A 48 -13.08 4.23 -2.24
CA GLN A 48 -14.40 4.86 -2.35
C GLN A 48 -14.35 6.26 -2.95
N ARG A 49 -13.36 6.51 -3.82
CA ARG A 49 -13.14 7.75 -4.58
C ARG A 49 -12.29 7.49 -5.81
N THR A 50 -12.20 8.47 -6.70
CA THR A 50 -11.42 8.36 -7.93
C THR A 50 -9.92 8.58 -7.68
N ILE A 51 -9.09 7.75 -8.30
CA ILE A 51 -7.63 7.93 -8.38
C ILE A 51 -7.30 9.09 -9.34
N SER A 52 -6.37 9.96 -8.97
CA SER A 52 -5.87 11.01 -9.85
C SER A 52 -5.11 10.44 -11.05
N SER A 53 -5.17 11.14 -12.19
CA SER A 53 -4.47 10.70 -13.41
C SER A 53 -2.94 10.70 -13.25
N SER A 54 -2.39 11.54 -12.37
CA SER A 54 -0.96 11.54 -12.05
C SER A 54 -0.57 10.32 -11.22
N ALA A 55 -1.36 9.95 -10.19
CA ALA A 55 -1.09 8.75 -9.40
C ALA A 55 -1.18 7.49 -10.26
N GLN A 56 -2.25 7.35 -11.05
CA GLN A 56 -2.41 6.21 -11.96
C GLN A 56 -1.25 6.08 -12.96
N LYS A 57 -0.60 7.18 -13.38
CA LYS A 57 0.59 7.11 -14.26
C LYS A 57 1.84 6.57 -13.55
N VAL A 58 1.93 6.71 -12.23
CA VAL A 58 3.07 6.22 -11.43
C VAL A 58 2.94 4.72 -11.16
N HIS A 59 1.82 4.29 -10.59
CA HIS A 59 1.64 2.92 -10.10
C HIS A 59 0.75 2.04 -10.99
N GLY A 60 0.02 2.60 -11.97
CA GLY A 60 -0.77 1.84 -12.94
C GLY A 60 -2.10 1.27 -12.45
N LEU A 61 -2.46 1.46 -11.17
CA LEU A 61 -3.72 0.96 -10.59
C LEU A 61 -4.92 1.78 -11.10
N THR A 62 -5.95 1.09 -11.55
CA THR A 62 -7.17 1.71 -12.10
C THR A 62 -8.31 1.67 -11.09
N ASN A 63 -9.25 2.63 -11.22
CA ASN A 63 -10.47 2.64 -10.40
C ASN A 63 -11.22 1.30 -10.48
N GLN A 64 -11.31 0.71 -11.68
CA GLN A 64 -12.01 -0.54 -11.90
C GLN A 64 -11.31 -1.75 -11.27
N PHE A 65 -9.97 -1.75 -11.20
CA PHE A 65 -9.25 -2.78 -10.47
C PHE A 65 -9.54 -2.74 -8.96
N LEU A 66 -9.71 -1.54 -8.39
CA LEU A 66 -9.93 -1.34 -6.96
C LEU A 66 -11.40 -1.47 -6.53
N GLU A 67 -12.36 -1.39 -7.45
CA GLU A 67 -13.79 -1.36 -7.12
C GLU A 67 -14.26 -2.54 -6.25
N ASN A 68 -13.73 -3.74 -6.51
CA ASN A 68 -14.09 -4.96 -5.78
C ASN A 68 -13.12 -5.33 -4.66
N LYS A 69 -12.22 -4.42 -4.29
CA LYS A 69 -11.29 -4.64 -3.17
C LYS A 69 -11.96 -4.30 -1.83
N PRO A 70 -11.45 -4.83 -0.70
CA PRO A 70 -11.96 -4.47 0.62
C PRO A 70 -11.94 -2.96 0.86
N ILE A 71 -12.91 -2.47 1.61
CA ILE A 71 -12.91 -1.10 2.11
C ILE A 71 -12.08 -1.08 3.40
N PHE A 72 -11.37 0.04 3.63
CA PHE A 72 -10.64 0.30 4.87
C PHE A 72 -11.56 0.82 5.98
#